data_AF-A0A017TFU6-F1
#
_entry.id   AF-A0A017TFU6-F1
#
_cell.length_a   1.000
_cell.length_b   1.000
_cell.length_c   1.000
_cell.angle_alpha   90.00
_cell.angle_beta   90.00
_cell.angle_gamma   90.00
#
_symmetry.space_group_name_H-M   'P 1'
#
loop_
_entity.id
_entity.type
_entity.pdbx_description
1 polymer ?
#
loop_
_entity_poly.entity_id
_entity_poly.type
_entity_poly.pdbx_seq_one_letter_code
_entity_poly.pdbx_strand_id
1 'polypeptide(L)'
;MGLVACEDGGEDGAGGAGGGAGGGTPAACFDYGSWDGSAPAVSLRTDVVPILQGSCTFGTSCHGVPGAAGSVYLGPSAATTPTDEQLAAMLADTVGVEPRVEAGMPRISAGDPSQSFLMHKVDGTLSCGDLACAATESCQDAMPLNQEPLSAEKRDILRRWIAQGAQDN
;
A
#
# COMPACT_ATOMS: atom_id res chain seq x y z
N MET A 1 4.32 22.39 22.34
CA MET A 1 4.29 20.94 22.04
C MET A 1 4.75 20.79 20.60
N GLY A 2 6.00 20.36 20.40
CA GLY A 2 6.64 20.34 19.08
C GLY A 2 6.27 19.10 18.28
N LEU A 3 5.99 19.29 16.98
CA LEU A 3 5.99 18.19 16.01
C LEU A 3 7.43 17.69 15.87
N VAL A 4 7.62 16.38 16.07
CA VAL A 4 8.85 15.71 15.68
C VAL A 4 8.69 15.32 14.22
N ALA A 5 9.42 16.02 13.35
CA ALA A 5 9.54 15.68 11.94
C ALA A 5 10.44 14.45 11.77
N CYS A 6 10.15 13.63 10.76
CA CYS A 6 10.98 12.49 10.37
C CYS A 6 12.25 13.05 9.69
N GLU A 7 13.42 12.68 10.20
CA GLU A 7 14.71 13.18 9.71
C GLU A 7 15.19 12.31 8.53
N ASP A 8 15.29 12.90 7.34
CA ASP A 8 15.80 12.27 6.12
C ASP A 8 17.35 12.26 6.11
N GLY A 9 17.94 11.07 5.98
CA GLY A 9 19.35 10.88 5.63
C GLY A 9 19.47 10.58 4.13
N GLY A 10 19.99 11.54 3.36
CA GLY A 10 20.22 11.40 1.92
C GLY A 10 21.58 10.79 1.59
N GLU A 11 21.63 10.05 0.48
CA GLU A 11 22.85 9.83 -0.30
C GLU A 11 22.53 9.84 -1.81
N ASP A 12 23.32 10.65 -2.54
CA ASP A 12 23.28 10.86 -3.98
C ASP A 12 23.90 9.68 -4.76
N GLY A 13 23.30 9.32 -5.90
CA GLY A 13 23.87 8.35 -6.85
C GLY A 13 23.26 8.48 -8.24
N ALA A 14 23.96 9.18 -9.13
CA ALA A 14 23.54 9.48 -10.50
C ALA A 14 23.84 8.35 -11.51
N GLY A 15 22.95 8.17 -12.49
CA GLY A 15 23.32 7.79 -13.86
C GLY A 15 22.51 6.65 -14.50
N GLY A 16 21.71 6.98 -15.53
CA GLY A 16 21.24 5.99 -16.52
C GLY A 16 19.88 6.31 -17.14
N ALA A 17 19.88 6.82 -18.38
CA ALA A 17 18.71 7.32 -19.09
C ALA A 17 17.68 6.25 -19.51
N GLY A 18 16.41 6.56 -19.32
CA GLY A 18 15.26 5.87 -19.91
C GLY A 18 14.03 6.77 -19.77
N GLY A 19 13.65 7.44 -20.85
CA GLY A 19 12.61 8.48 -20.84
C GLY A 19 11.22 7.96 -20.50
N GLY A 20 10.55 8.67 -19.62
CA GLY A 20 9.12 8.55 -19.33
C GLY A 20 8.70 9.73 -18.47
N ALA A 21 8.26 10.82 -19.11
CA ALA A 21 7.68 11.95 -18.41
C ALA A 21 6.43 11.50 -17.64
N GLY A 22 6.38 11.79 -16.35
CA GLY A 22 5.24 11.52 -15.48
C GLY A 22 5.17 12.51 -14.33
N GLY A 23 5.33 13.81 -14.65
CA GLY A 23 5.07 14.88 -13.69
C GLY A 23 3.58 14.91 -13.34
N GLY A 24 3.31 14.87 -12.04
CA GLY A 24 2.03 15.05 -11.34
C GLY A 24 0.82 15.41 -12.21
N THR A 25 0.17 14.39 -12.74
CA THR A 25 -1.26 14.42 -13.03
C THR A 25 -1.92 13.61 -11.92
N PRO A 26 -3.09 13.99 -11.37
CA PRO A 26 -3.86 13.05 -10.54
C PRO A 26 -3.93 11.75 -11.32
N ALA A 27 -3.45 10.66 -10.74
CA ALA A 27 -3.42 9.39 -11.44
C ALA A 27 -4.85 9.12 -11.92
N ALA A 28 -5.05 9.02 -13.22
CA ALA A 28 -6.31 8.47 -13.71
C ALA A 28 -6.54 7.14 -12.98
N CYS A 29 -7.77 6.87 -12.55
CA CYS A 29 -8.10 5.63 -11.87
C CYS A 29 -7.53 4.45 -12.67
N PHE A 30 -6.82 3.53 -12.02
CA PHE A 30 -6.11 2.45 -12.70
C PHE A 30 -7.07 1.58 -13.50
N ASP A 31 -6.75 1.30 -14.77
CA ASP A 31 -7.56 0.43 -15.62
C ASP A 31 -7.22 -1.05 -15.39
N TYR A 32 -7.95 -1.69 -14.47
CA TYR A 32 -7.81 -3.12 -14.21
C TYR A 32 -8.34 -4.01 -15.34
N GLY A 33 -9.18 -3.48 -16.24
CA GLY A 33 -9.80 -4.27 -17.32
C GLY A 33 -8.81 -4.70 -18.41
N SER A 34 -7.70 -3.97 -18.56
CA SER A 34 -6.65 -4.24 -19.56
C SER A 34 -5.36 -4.81 -18.95
N TRP A 35 -5.34 -5.05 -17.64
CA TRP A 35 -4.14 -5.47 -16.91
C TRP A 35 -4.22 -6.94 -16.48
N ASP A 36 -3.16 -7.71 -16.74
CA ASP A 36 -3.06 -9.10 -16.31
C ASP A 36 -2.46 -9.20 -14.90
N GLY A 37 -3.32 -9.50 -13.92
CA GLY A 37 -2.91 -9.73 -12.54
C GLY A 37 -2.50 -11.17 -12.21
N SER A 38 -2.69 -12.10 -13.14
CA SER A 38 -2.45 -13.52 -12.90
C SER A 38 -0.97 -13.91 -13.03
N ALA A 39 -0.15 -13.06 -13.67
CA ALA A 39 1.26 -13.33 -13.91
C ALA A 39 2.14 -12.07 -13.78
N PRO A 40 3.42 -12.22 -13.35
CA PRO A 40 3.98 -13.41 -12.73
C PRO A 40 3.35 -13.70 -11.36
N ALA A 41 3.53 -14.93 -10.88
CA ALA A 41 3.17 -15.27 -9.50
C ALA A 41 4.02 -14.43 -8.53
N VAL A 42 3.39 -13.95 -7.46
CA VAL A 42 4.06 -13.20 -6.39
C VAL A 42 3.84 -13.91 -5.06
N SER A 43 4.80 -13.79 -4.14
CA SER A 43 4.70 -14.29 -2.78
C SER A 43 4.58 -13.14 -1.79
N LEU A 44 3.71 -13.33 -0.80
CA LEU A 44 3.59 -12.40 0.33
C LEU A 44 4.95 -12.13 0.97
N ARG A 45 5.73 -13.18 1.22
CA ARG A 45 6.95 -13.09 2.03
C ARG A 45 8.12 -12.49 1.27
N THR A 46 8.28 -12.83 -0.01
CA THR A 46 9.45 -12.41 -0.78
C THR A 46 9.24 -11.13 -1.55
N ASP A 47 7.99 -10.81 -1.93
CA ASP A 47 7.72 -9.70 -2.85
C ASP A 47 6.93 -8.58 -2.18
N VAL A 48 5.92 -8.91 -1.37
CA VAL A 48 5.01 -7.91 -0.75
C VAL A 48 5.58 -7.37 0.56
N VAL A 49 5.97 -8.24 1.49
CA VAL A 49 6.50 -7.84 2.81
C VAL A 49 7.67 -6.87 2.69
N PRO A 50 8.67 -7.06 1.79
CA PRO A 50 9.75 -6.08 1.65
C PRO A 50 9.28 -4.69 1.23
N ILE A 51 8.20 -4.60 0.43
CA ILE A 51 7.58 -3.32 0.05
C ILE A 51 6.93 -2.67 1.27
N LEU A 52 6.13 -3.44 2.02
CA LEU A 52 5.46 -2.96 3.24
C LEU A 52 6.50 -2.51 4.29
N GLN A 53 7.58 -3.25 4.44
CA GLN A 53 8.66 -2.92 5.37
C GLN A 53 9.45 -1.68 4.98
N GLY A 54 9.76 -1.53 3.70
CA GLY A 54 10.52 -0.39 3.19
C GLY A 54 9.73 0.91 3.13
N SER A 55 8.39 0.85 3.16
CA SER A 55 7.57 2.03 2.88
C SER A 55 6.40 2.28 3.84
N CYS A 56 5.94 1.29 4.59
CA CYS A 56 4.71 1.41 5.39
C CYS A 56 4.94 1.14 6.89
N THR A 57 5.80 0.17 7.21
CA THR A 57 6.06 -0.27 8.60
C THR A 57 7.35 0.33 9.19
N PHE A 58 7.90 1.37 8.59
CA PHE A 58 9.06 2.05 9.14
C PHE A 58 8.73 2.66 10.52
N GLY A 59 9.56 2.32 11.51
CA GLY A 59 9.35 2.72 12.90
C GLY A 59 8.16 2.03 13.59
N THR A 60 7.91 2.42 14.84
CA THR A 60 6.85 1.87 15.69
C THR A 60 5.53 2.64 15.56
N SER A 61 5.49 3.72 14.76
CA SER A 61 4.38 4.69 14.81
C SER A 61 3.34 4.55 13.71
N CYS A 62 3.65 3.98 12.53
CA CYS A 62 2.74 4.07 11.38
C CYS A 62 1.93 2.78 11.15
N HIS A 63 2.56 1.67 10.72
CA HIS A 63 1.86 0.39 10.49
C HIS A 63 2.61 -0.86 10.99
N GLY A 64 3.72 -0.68 11.71
CA GLY A 64 4.62 -1.77 12.12
C GLY A 64 4.27 -2.50 13.42
N VAL A 65 3.25 -2.02 14.14
CA VAL A 65 2.76 -2.62 15.39
C VAL A 65 1.23 -2.57 15.44
N PRO A 66 0.56 -3.55 16.07
CA PRO A 66 -0.87 -3.47 16.33
C PRO A 66 -1.21 -2.21 17.13
N GLY A 67 -2.23 -1.45 16.68
CA GLY A 67 -2.62 -0.20 17.33
C GLY A 67 -1.70 0.99 17.07
N ALA A 68 -0.81 0.92 16.06
CA ALA A 68 -0.05 2.08 15.57
C ALA A 68 -0.97 3.22 15.10
N ALA A 69 -0.43 4.42 14.88
CA ALA A 69 -1.22 5.59 14.48
C ALA A 69 -2.02 5.36 13.19
N GLY A 70 -1.50 4.55 12.26
CA GLY A 70 -2.19 4.14 11.04
C GLY A 70 -3.36 3.19 11.27
N SER A 71 -3.57 2.71 12.50
CA SER A 71 -4.69 1.85 12.96
C SER A 71 -4.88 0.54 12.18
N VAL A 72 -3.91 0.17 11.34
CA VAL A 72 -3.87 -1.04 10.53
C VAL A 72 -2.49 -1.65 10.67
N TYR A 73 -2.43 -2.94 11.00
CA TYR A 73 -1.20 -3.70 11.10
C TYR A 73 -0.80 -4.28 9.74
N LEU A 74 0.33 -3.83 9.19
CA LEU A 74 0.88 -4.27 7.90
C LEU A 74 2.13 -5.15 8.06
N GLY A 75 2.27 -5.82 9.20
CA GLY A 75 3.42 -6.65 9.54
C GLY A 75 4.47 -5.92 10.41
N PRO A 76 5.54 -6.62 10.82
CA PRO A 76 6.57 -6.05 11.67
C PRO A 76 7.37 -4.95 10.94
N SER A 77 8.06 -4.12 11.72
CA SER A 77 8.91 -3.06 11.18
C SER A 77 10.06 -3.58 10.32
N ALA A 78 10.67 -2.68 9.56
CA ALA A 78 11.84 -2.94 8.73
C ALA A 78 12.93 -3.76 9.45
N ALA A 79 13.66 -4.57 8.68
CA ALA A 79 14.78 -5.42 9.10
C ALA A 79 14.43 -6.61 10.03
N THR A 80 13.15 -6.96 10.17
CA THR A 80 12.72 -8.18 10.89
C THR A 80 12.08 -9.17 9.92
N THR A 81 12.55 -10.41 9.87
CA THR A 81 11.81 -11.48 9.18
C THR A 81 10.50 -11.74 9.92
N PRO A 82 9.33 -11.57 9.30
CA PRO A 82 8.06 -11.78 9.98
C PRO A 82 7.86 -13.25 10.34
N THR A 83 7.31 -13.49 11.53
CA THR A 83 6.84 -14.82 11.93
C THR A 83 5.52 -15.15 11.26
N ASP A 84 5.16 -16.43 11.21
CA ASP A 84 3.88 -16.89 10.66
C ASP A 84 2.69 -16.27 11.40
N GLU A 85 2.82 -16.11 12.72
CA GLU A 85 1.81 -15.46 13.56
C GLU A 85 1.63 -13.98 13.20
N GLN A 86 2.72 -13.27 12.92
CA GLN A 86 2.66 -11.87 12.48
C GLN A 86 2.02 -11.72 11.10
N LEU A 87 2.32 -12.61 10.16
CA LEU A 87 1.68 -12.60 8.84
C LEU A 87 0.19 -12.95 8.94
N ALA A 88 -0.16 -13.96 9.75
CA ALA A 88 -1.55 -14.29 10.01
C ALA A 88 -2.32 -13.11 10.63
N ALA A 89 -1.71 -12.41 11.59
CA ALA A 89 -2.31 -11.22 12.20
C ALA A 89 -2.47 -10.06 11.20
N MET A 90 -1.48 -9.84 10.32
CA MET A 90 -1.57 -8.85 9.24
C MET A 90 -2.72 -9.18 8.29
N LEU A 91 -2.81 -10.42 7.81
CA LEU A 91 -3.88 -10.84 6.90
C LEU A 91 -5.25 -10.71 7.57
N ALA A 92 -5.36 -11.10 8.84
CA ALA A 92 -6.61 -11.00 9.62
C ALA A 92 -7.06 -9.55 9.88
N ASP A 93 -6.13 -8.57 9.88
CA ASP A 93 -6.46 -7.15 10.05
C ASP A 93 -6.67 -6.43 8.69
N THR A 94 -6.39 -7.08 7.55
CA THR A 94 -6.39 -6.40 6.24
C THR A 94 -7.32 -7.03 5.22
N VAL A 95 -7.31 -8.35 5.06
CA VAL A 95 -8.06 -9.04 4.00
C VAL A 95 -9.52 -9.19 4.42
N GLY A 96 -10.43 -8.61 3.63
CA GLY A 96 -11.87 -8.61 3.91
C GLY A 96 -12.29 -7.73 5.09
N VAL A 97 -11.39 -6.91 5.64
CA VAL A 97 -11.66 -6.03 6.78
C VAL A 97 -12.00 -4.63 6.30
N GLU A 98 -13.05 -4.03 6.86
CA GLU A 98 -13.45 -2.67 6.51
C GLU A 98 -12.41 -1.62 6.98
N PRO A 99 -12.09 -0.61 6.16
CA PRO A 99 -11.29 0.52 6.63
C PRO A 99 -12.04 1.34 7.69
N ARG A 100 -11.30 2.13 8.47
CA ARG A 100 -11.89 3.01 9.49
C ARG A 100 -12.76 4.13 8.88
N VAL A 101 -12.47 4.49 7.64
CA VAL A 101 -13.28 5.41 6.85
C VAL A 101 -14.31 4.62 6.07
N GLU A 102 -15.44 5.23 5.76
CA GLU A 102 -16.47 4.64 4.91
C GLU A 102 -16.01 4.66 3.45
N ALA A 103 -15.09 3.76 3.08
CA ALA A 103 -14.58 3.65 1.72
C ALA A 103 -15.58 2.99 0.76
N GLY A 104 -16.53 2.21 1.30
CA GLY A 104 -17.46 1.39 0.51
C GLY A 104 -16.83 0.11 -0.05
N MET A 105 -15.63 -0.26 0.43
CA MET A 105 -14.87 -1.44 0.03
C MET A 105 -13.90 -1.82 1.17
N PRO A 106 -13.46 -3.09 1.26
CA PRO A 106 -12.52 -3.53 2.28
C PRO A 106 -11.13 -2.93 2.06
N ARG A 107 -10.28 -2.99 3.10
CA ARG A 107 -8.86 -2.62 3.03
C ARG A 107 -8.17 -3.38 1.90
N ILE A 108 -8.41 -4.70 1.84
CA ILE A 108 -8.00 -5.59 0.75
C ILE A 108 -9.17 -6.52 0.42
N SER A 109 -9.58 -6.55 -0.85
CA SER A 109 -10.51 -7.52 -1.41
C SER A 109 -9.72 -8.60 -2.15
N ALA A 110 -9.64 -9.80 -1.57
CA ALA A 110 -8.91 -10.91 -2.18
C ALA A 110 -9.47 -11.24 -3.57
N GLY A 111 -8.60 -11.28 -4.57
CA GLY A 111 -8.95 -11.52 -5.98
C GLY A 111 -9.38 -10.26 -6.75
N ASP A 112 -9.60 -9.13 -6.08
CA ASP A 112 -10.07 -7.89 -6.72
C ASP A 112 -9.29 -6.65 -6.24
N PRO A 113 -8.17 -6.32 -6.90
CA PRO A 113 -7.41 -5.11 -6.57
C PRO A 113 -8.18 -3.81 -6.88
N SER A 114 -9.20 -3.84 -7.76
CA SER A 114 -10.03 -2.67 -8.05
C SER A 114 -11.02 -2.34 -6.94
N GLN A 115 -11.33 -3.31 -6.07
CA GLN A 115 -12.18 -3.16 -4.89
C GLN A 115 -11.37 -3.22 -3.60
N SER A 116 -10.10 -2.83 -3.65
CA SER A 116 -9.19 -2.82 -2.51
C SER A 116 -8.76 -1.41 -2.17
N PHE A 117 -9.17 -0.92 -1.00
CA PHE A 117 -8.86 0.45 -0.58
C PHE A 117 -7.35 0.73 -0.51
N LEU A 118 -6.54 -0.28 -0.18
CA LEU A 118 -5.08 -0.21 -0.25
C LEU A 118 -4.59 0.31 -1.60
N MET A 119 -5.20 -0.11 -2.71
CA MET A 119 -4.77 0.30 -4.03
C MET A 119 -5.01 1.80 -4.27
N HIS A 120 -6.14 2.32 -3.81
CA HIS A 120 -6.40 3.75 -3.90
C HIS A 120 -5.43 4.59 -3.06
N LYS A 121 -5.05 4.06 -1.90
CA LYS A 121 -4.06 4.68 -1.01
C LYS A 121 -2.69 4.78 -1.68
N VAL A 122 -2.21 3.70 -2.30
CA VAL A 122 -0.88 3.69 -2.94
C VAL A 122 -0.85 4.31 -4.33
N ASP A 123 -2.01 4.40 -5.01
CA ASP A 123 -2.13 5.05 -6.31
C ASP A 123 -2.40 6.55 -6.23
N GLY A 124 -2.78 7.06 -5.06
CA GLY A 124 -3.20 8.46 -4.90
C GLY A 124 -4.54 8.76 -5.58
N THR A 125 -5.36 7.74 -5.79
CA THR A 125 -6.64 7.80 -6.52
C THR A 125 -7.84 7.97 -5.58
N LEU A 126 -7.64 8.70 -4.48
CA LEU A 126 -8.64 8.89 -3.41
C LEU A 126 -9.83 9.77 -3.81
N SER A 127 -9.80 10.35 -5.01
CA SER A 127 -10.88 11.10 -5.63
C SER A 127 -11.67 10.30 -6.68
N CYS A 128 -11.32 9.02 -6.91
CA CYS A 128 -12.09 8.17 -7.82
C CYS A 128 -13.51 7.93 -7.28
N GLY A 129 -14.49 7.93 -8.18
CA GLY A 129 -15.91 7.94 -7.84
C GLY A 129 -16.47 6.62 -7.31
N ASP A 130 -15.66 5.57 -7.30
CA ASP A 130 -15.94 4.27 -6.69
C ASP A 130 -15.75 4.27 -5.17
N LEU A 131 -15.03 5.26 -4.62
CA LEU A 131 -14.87 5.42 -3.18
C LEU A 131 -16.02 6.22 -2.55
N ALA A 132 -16.73 5.61 -1.61
CA ALA A 132 -17.79 6.30 -0.88
C ALA A 132 -17.25 7.49 -0.06
N CYS A 133 -16.02 7.39 0.46
CA CYS A 133 -15.37 8.46 1.21
C CYS A 133 -15.00 9.66 0.33
N ALA A 134 -14.92 9.51 -1.00
CA ALA A 134 -14.56 10.61 -1.91
C ALA A 134 -15.67 11.65 -1.97
N ALA A 135 -16.93 11.22 -1.92
CA ALA A 135 -18.09 12.11 -1.89
C ALA A 135 -18.15 13.02 -0.66
N THR A 136 -17.43 12.67 0.41
CA THR A 136 -17.38 13.41 1.67
C THR A 136 -15.99 13.95 1.99
N GLU A 137 -15.04 13.84 1.04
CA GLU A 137 -13.63 14.21 1.22
C GLU A 137 -12.98 13.59 2.47
N SER A 138 -13.46 12.42 2.89
CA SER A 138 -13.07 11.75 4.15
C SER A 138 -12.12 10.58 3.96
N CYS A 139 -11.62 10.37 2.73
CA CYS A 139 -10.72 9.26 2.40
C CYS A 139 -9.34 9.33 3.08
N GLN A 140 -9.04 10.38 3.86
CA GLN A 140 -7.73 10.66 4.46
C GLN A 140 -6.63 10.77 3.38
N ASP A 141 -5.36 10.71 3.78
CA ASP A 141 -4.23 10.92 2.89
C ASP A 141 -3.83 9.66 2.09
N ALA A 142 -3.13 9.89 0.97
CA ALA A 142 -2.47 8.83 0.22
C ALA A 142 -1.31 8.22 1.04
N MET A 143 -0.90 7.01 0.67
CA MET A 143 0.20 6.29 1.30
C MET A 143 1.30 5.95 0.28
N PRO A 144 2.57 6.02 0.66
CA PRO A 144 3.05 6.28 2.01
C PRO A 144 3.01 7.77 2.38
N LEU A 145 2.62 8.07 3.63
CA LEU A 145 2.37 9.45 4.08
C LEU A 145 3.67 10.26 4.09
N ASN A 146 3.66 11.45 3.48
CA ASN A 146 4.80 12.37 3.40
C ASN A 146 6.08 11.73 2.82
N GLN A 147 5.91 10.75 1.94
CA GLN A 147 6.99 10.06 1.26
C GLN A 147 6.72 10.04 -0.24
N GLU A 148 7.74 9.74 -1.03
CA GLU A 148 7.56 9.51 -2.47
C GLU A 148 6.58 8.34 -2.68
N PRO A 149 5.63 8.46 -3.62
CA PRO A 149 4.77 7.35 -4.00
C PRO A 149 5.58 6.10 -4.36
N LEU A 150 4.98 4.93 -4.11
CA LEU A 150 5.57 3.68 -4.55
C LEU A 150 5.77 3.68 -6.07
N SER A 151 6.90 3.14 -6.52
CA SER A 151 7.15 2.94 -7.95
C SER A 151 6.02 2.12 -8.59
N ALA A 152 5.79 2.30 -9.88
CA ALA A 152 4.76 1.54 -10.61
C ALA A 152 4.94 0.02 -10.44
N GLU A 153 6.18 -0.46 -10.47
CA GLU A 153 6.55 -1.86 -10.25
C GLU A 153 6.13 -2.38 -8.86
N LYS A 154 6.41 -1.62 -7.80
CA LYS A 154 6.01 -2.00 -6.43
C LYS A 154 4.49 -2.04 -6.30
N ARG A 155 3.80 -1.08 -6.91
CA ARG A 155 2.32 -1.06 -6.93
C ARG A 155 1.76 -2.25 -7.70
N ASP A 156 2.39 -2.65 -8.81
CA ASP A 156 2.02 -3.84 -9.56
C ASP A 156 2.21 -5.14 -8.76
N ILE A 157 3.26 -5.25 -7.95
CA ILE A 157 3.44 -6.40 -7.05
C ILE A 157 2.28 -6.50 -6.05
N LEU A 158 1.91 -5.37 -5.43
CA LEU A 158 0.74 -5.33 -4.53
C LEU A 158 -0.55 -5.71 -5.25
N ARG A 159 -0.81 -5.14 -6.45
CA ARG A 159 -1.98 -5.50 -7.26
C ARG A 159 -2.00 -6.99 -7.59
N ARG A 160 -0.87 -7.57 -8.00
CA ARG A 160 -0.79 -8.99 -8.40
C ARG A 160 -1.06 -9.89 -7.23
N TRP A 161 -0.49 -9.57 -6.07
CA TRP A 161 -0.72 -10.35 -4.86
C TRP A 161 -2.20 -10.35 -4.48
N ILE A 162 -2.86 -9.18 -4.55
CA ILE A 162 -4.30 -9.09 -4.32
C ILE A 162 -5.08 -9.88 -5.38
N ALA A 163 -4.78 -9.71 -6.67
CA ALA A 163 -5.41 -10.43 -7.78
C ALA A 163 -5.26 -11.95 -7.67
N GLN A 164 -4.15 -12.43 -7.09
CA GLN A 164 -3.86 -13.85 -6.83
C GLN A 164 -4.45 -14.35 -5.50
N GLY A 165 -5.29 -13.54 -4.84
CA GLY A 165 -6.08 -13.92 -3.68
C GLY A 165 -5.53 -13.45 -2.34
N ALA A 166 -4.51 -12.59 -2.32
CA ALA A 166 -3.92 -12.02 -1.11
C ALA A 166 -3.49 -13.06 -0.05
N GLN A 167 -2.84 -14.14 -0.49
CA GLN A 167 -2.50 -15.30 0.34
C GLN A 167 -1.06 -15.22 0.90
N ASP A 168 -0.76 -16.01 1.93
CA ASP A 168 0.61 -16.34 2.33
C ASP A 168 1.05 -17.61 1.59
N ASN A 169 1.79 -17.45 0.47
CA ASN A 169 2.09 -18.49 -0.52
C ASN A 169 3.57 -18.61 -0.88
#